data_AF-A0A7S3F1R7-F1
#
_entry.id   AF-A0A7S3F1R7-F1
#
_cell.length_a   1.000
_cell.length_b   1.000
_cell.length_c   1.000
_cell.angle_alpha   90.00
_cell.angle_beta   90.00
_cell.angle_gamma   90.00
#
_symmetry.space_group_name_H-M   'P 1'
#
loop_
_entity.id
_entity.type
_entity.pdbx_description
1 polymer ?
#
loop_
_entity_poly.entity_id
_entity_poly.type
_entity_poly.pdbx_seq_one_letter_code
_entity_poly.pdbx_strand_id
1 'polypeptide(L)'
;QGFAVFKQESPYSEHFYELLRPWEHYVPVADNLLDLPARLDWARDHPAEVAAIAVRAQAAISSLHLHGIACFWWQLLSAMAPLQTFQARGESNGFVEYKERAWTGSRRHV
;
A
#
# COMPACT_ATOMS: atom_id res chain seq x y z
N GLN A 1 -12.32 -9.36 -13.30
CA GLN A 1 -12.25 -10.06 -12.00
C GLN A 1 -10.81 -9.97 -11.49
N GLY A 2 -10.61 -9.94 -10.17
CA GLY A 2 -9.28 -9.90 -9.55
C GLY A 2 -8.71 -11.30 -9.27
N PHE A 3 -7.48 -11.32 -8.75
CA PHE A 3 -6.80 -12.54 -8.28
C PHE A 3 -6.60 -12.46 -6.76
N ALA A 4 -6.68 -13.60 -6.06
CA ALA A 4 -6.31 -13.66 -4.66
C ALA A 4 -4.79 -13.58 -4.52
N VAL A 5 -4.34 -12.81 -3.54
CA VAL A 5 -2.90 -12.66 -3.24
C VAL A 5 -2.51 -13.69 -2.19
N PHE A 6 -1.39 -14.37 -2.40
CA PHE A 6 -0.74 -15.19 -1.39
C PHE A 6 0.35 -14.33 -0.77
N LYS A 7 0.12 -13.88 0.46
CA LYS A 7 1.04 -12.95 1.13
C LYS A 7 1.89 -13.74 2.12
N GLN A 8 3.21 -13.69 1.91
CA GLN A 8 4.18 -14.20 2.85
C GLN A 8 4.14 -13.37 4.15
N GLU A 9 4.18 -14.06 5.29
CA GLU A 9 4.40 -13.45 6.59
C GLU A 9 5.79 -12.83 6.64
N SER A 10 5.86 -11.58 7.07
CA SER A 10 7.10 -10.84 7.17
C SER A 10 6.97 -9.78 8.25
N PRO A 11 8.09 -9.32 8.82
CA PRO A 11 8.08 -8.20 9.77
C PRO A 11 7.88 -6.83 9.08
N TYR A 12 7.81 -6.79 7.74
CA TYR A 12 7.68 -5.55 6.99
C TYR A 12 6.22 -5.12 6.88
N SER A 13 5.96 -3.84 7.15
CA SER A 13 4.63 -3.24 7.10
C SER A 13 4.62 -1.96 6.29
N GLU A 14 3.57 -1.76 5.51
CA GLU A 14 3.23 -0.48 4.92
C GLU A 14 2.04 0.14 5.65
N HIS A 15 1.85 1.45 5.53
CA HIS A 15 0.80 2.20 6.25
C HIS A 15 -0.62 1.68 6.02
N PHE A 16 -0.87 0.99 4.90
CA PHE A 16 -2.18 0.45 4.55
C PHE A 16 -2.38 -1.02 4.92
N TYR A 17 -1.37 -1.71 5.45
CA TYR A 17 -1.48 -3.14 5.76
C TYR A 17 -2.52 -3.39 6.86
N GLU A 18 -2.79 -2.41 7.73
CA GLU A 18 -3.85 -2.49 8.75
C GLU A 18 -5.26 -2.63 8.16
N LEU A 19 -5.45 -2.26 6.89
CA LEU A 19 -6.71 -2.45 6.17
C LEU A 19 -6.90 -3.89 5.68
N LEU A 20 -5.83 -4.70 5.68
CA LEU A 20 -5.81 -6.05 5.15
C LEU A 20 -5.74 -7.07 6.28
N ARG A 21 -6.45 -8.19 6.11
CA ARG A 21 -6.58 -9.24 7.14
C ARG A 21 -6.37 -10.61 6.48
N PRO A 22 -5.63 -11.52 7.13
CA PRO A 22 -5.43 -12.86 6.62
C PRO A 22 -6.78 -13.57 6.48
N TRP A 23 -6.95 -14.35 5.42
CA TRP A 23 -8.18 -15.08 5.02
C TRP A 23 -9.38 -14.21 4.64
N GLU A 24 -9.39 -12.93 5.01
CA GLU A 24 -10.39 -11.96 4.56
C GLU A 24 -9.97 -11.33 3.23
N HIS A 25 -8.72 -10.86 3.14
CA HIS A 25 -8.21 -10.07 2.03
C HIS A 25 -7.04 -10.73 1.28
N TYR A 26 -6.41 -11.76 1.84
CA TYR A 26 -5.34 -12.51 1.20
C TYR A 26 -5.20 -13.90 1.84
N VAL A 27 -4.50 -14.81 1.18
CA VAL A 27 -4.11 -16.12 1.73
C VAL A 27 -2.74 -15.98 2.40
N PRO A 28 -2.61 -16.16 3.72
CA PRO A 28 -1.32 -16.06 4.41
C PRO A 28 -0.44 -17.27 4.09
N VAL A 29 0.86 -17.04 3.94
CA VAL A 29 1.90 -18.06 3.72
C VAL A 29 2.99 -17.84 4.76
N ALA A 30 3.49 -18.90 5.37
CA ALA A 30 4.57 -18.83 6.35
C ALA A 30 5.82 -18.10 5.79
N ASP A 31 6.56 -17.44 6.67
CA ASP A 31 7.81 -16.74 6.33
C ASP A 31 8.85 -17.64 5.66
N ASN A 32 8.89 -18.93 6.02
CA ASN A 32 9.75 -19.95 5.45
C ASN A 32 9.14 -20.68 4.24
N LEU A 33 7.92 -20.32 3.82
CA LEU A 33 7.17 -20.87 2.68
C LEU A 33 6.84 -22.37 2.77
N LEU A 34 7.06 -23.03 3.91
CA LEU A 34 6.83 -24.48 4.04
C LEU A 34 5.36 -24.88 3.87
N ASP A 35 4.41 -23.98 4.15
CA ASP A 35 2.98 -24.22 3.97
C ASP A 35 2.45 -23.84 2.58
N LEU A 36 3.28 -23.27 1.69
CA LEU A 36 2.85 -22.82 0.37
C LEU A 36 2.18 -23.92 -0.47
N PRO A 37 2.69 -25.16 -0.56
CA PRO A 37 2.00 -26.23 -1.30
C PRO A 37 0.60 -26.49 -0.77
N ALA A 38 0.43 -26.55 0.56
CA ALA A 38 -0.87 -26.76 1.19
C ALA A 38 -1.83 -25.59 0.94
N ARG A 39 -1.33 -24.34 0.90
CA ARG A 39 -2.14 -23.16 0.54
C ARG A 39 -2.61 -23.22 -0.91
N LEU A 40 -1.76 -23.69 -1.83
CA LEU A 40 -2.11 -23.85 -3.24
C LEU A 40 -3.16 -24.94 -3.45
N ASP A 41 -3.02 -26.09 -2.77
CA ASP A 41 -4.01 -27.17 -2.83
C ASP A 41 -5.36 -26.71 -2.28
N TRP A 42 -5.36 -26.02 -1.12
CA TRP A 42 -6.58 -25.41 -0.58
C TRP A 42 -7.25 -24.48 -1.61
N ALA A 43 -6.49 -23.62 -2.30
CA ALA A 43 -7.06 -22.68 -3.26
C ALA A 43 -7.64 -23.36 -4.51
N ARG A 44 -7.06 -24.48 -4.95
CA ARG A 44 -7.60 -25.29 -6.05
C ARG A 44 -8.94 -25.92 -5.67
N ASP A 45 -9.08 -26.35 -4.42
CA ASP A 45 -10.28 -26.98 -3.90
C ASP A 45 -11.39 -25.97 -3.53
N HIS A 46 -11.06 -24.69 -3.34
CA HIS A 46 -11.97 -23.64 -2.87
C HIS A 46 -12.07 -22.42 -3.82
N PRO A 47 -12.39 -22.60 -5.12
CA PRO A 47 -12.36 -21.52 -6.10
C PRO A 47 -13.32 -20.36 -5.79
N ALA A 48 -14.49 -20.65 -5.20
CA ALA A 48 -15.46 -19.62 -4.82
C ALA A 48 -14.94 -18.74 -3.68
N GLU A 49 -14.23 -19.33 -2.72
CA GLU A 49 -13.67 -18.60 -1.59
C GLU A 49 -12.47 -17.75 -2.02
N VAL A 50 -11.62 -18.29 -2.91
CA VAL A 50 -10.55 -17.53 -3.57
C VAL A 50 -11.10 -16.30 -4.29
N ALA A 51 -12.19 -16.45 -5.06
CA ALA A 51 -12.83 -15.32 -5.73
C ALA A 51 -13.39 -14.29 -4.73
N ALA A 52 -14.00 -14.76 -3.64
CA ALA A 52 -14.53 -13.88 -2.59
C ALA A 52 -13.41 -13.09 -1.88
N ILE A 53 -12.27 -13.73 -1.56
CA ILE A 53 -11.08 -13.07 -1.01
C ILE A 53 -10.61 -11.96 -1.96
N ALA A 54 -10.46 -12.26 -3.25
CA ALA A 54 -10.01 -11.30 -4.24
C ALA A 54 -10.94 -10.07 -4.32
N VAL A 55 -12.26 -10.28 -4.29
CA VAL A 55 -13.26 -9.19 -4.31
C VAL A 55 -13.17 -8.34 -3.05
N ARG A 56 -13.10 -8.95 -1.86
CA ARG A 56 -12.96 -8.22 -0.60
C ARG A 56 -11.68 -7.40 -0.57
N ALA A 57 -10.57 -7.98 -1.04
CA ALA A 57 -9.28 -7.29 -1.13
C ALA A 57 -9.37 -6.03 -1.99
N GLN A 58 -9.95 -6.14 -3.19
CA GLN A 58 -10.13 -5.01 -4.11
C GLN A 58 -11.00 -3.91 -3.50
N ALA A 59 -12.05 -4.27 -2.76
CA ALA A 59 -12.89 -3.30 -2.08
C ALA A 59 -12.13 -2.58 -0.94
N ALA A 60 -11.38 -3.33 -0.14
CA ALA A 60 -10.60 -2.79 0.99
C ALA A 60 -9.53 -1.78 0.55
N ILE A 61 -8.89 -1.99 -0.60
CA ILE A 61 -7.85 -1.10 -1.13
C ILE A 61 -8.38 -0.01 -2.08
N SER A 62 -9.70 0.17 -2.17
CA SER A 62 -10.29 1.17 -3.08
C SER A 62 -9.85 2.61 -2.78
N SER A 63 -9.46 2.89 -1.54
CA SER A 63 -8.91 4.18 -1.11
C SER A 63 -7.43 4.39 -1.44
N LEU A 64 -6.69 3.35 -1.86
CA LEU A 64 -5.25 3.42 -2.12
C LEU A 64 -4.86 4.11 -3.44
N HIS A 65 -5.74 4.91 -4.02
CA HIS A 65 -5.45 5.73 -5.18
C HIS A 65 -4.70 7.02 -4.78
N LEU A 66 -4.19 7.75 -5.77
CA LEU A 66 -3.30 8.91 -5.56
C LEU A 66 -3.84 9.93 -4.54
N HIS A 67 -5.16 10.20 -4.57
CA HIS A 67 -5.78 11.11 -3.61
C HIS A 67 -5.77 10.57 -2.17
N GLY A 68 -6.04 9.28 -1.96
CA GLY A 68 -5.95 8.67 -0.63
C GLY A 68 -4.52 8.68 -0.08
N ILE A 69 -3.53 8.40 -0.93
CA ILE A 69 -2.10 8.49 -0.56
C ILE A 69 -1.72 9.93 -0.19
N ALA A 70 -2.14 10.91 -0.99
CA ALA A 70 -1.89 12.33 -0.69
C ALA A 70 -2.57 12.77 0.62
N CYS A 71 -3.79 12.31 0.87
CA CYS A 71 -4.53 12.57 2.11
C CYS A 71 -3.82 11.98 3.33
N PHE A 72 -3.32 10.75 3.23
CA PHE A 72 -2.51 10.13 4.28
C PHE A 72 -1.27 10.98 4.62
N TRP A 73 -0.50 11.40 3.61
CA TRP A 73 0.68 12.24 3.82
C TRP A 73 0.32 13.58 4.46
N TRP A 74 -0.75 14.22 4.01
CA TRP A 74 -1.22 15.46 4.61
C TRP A 74 -1.57 15.29 6.10
N GLN A 75 -2.34 14.26 6.45
CA GLN A 75 -2.72 13.96 7.84
C GLN A 75 -1.49 13.65 8.70
N LEU A 76 -0.59 12.80 8.20
CA LEU A 76 0.63 12.41 8.90
C LEU A 76 1.51 13.63 9.19
N LEU A 77 1.83 14.42 8.17
CA LEU A 77 2.68 15.61 8.32
C LEU A 77 2.02 16.67 9.19
N SER A 78 0.70 16.86 9.07
CA SER A 78 -0.06 17.80 9.91
C SER A 78 -0.07 17.39 11.38
N ALA A 79 -0.18 16.09 11.67
CA ALA A 79 -0.14 15.56 13.04
C ALA A 79 1.27 15.61 13.63
N MET A 80 2.31 15.44 12.80
CA MET A 80 3.71 15.52 13.25
C MET A 80 4.18 16.96 13.50
N ALA A 81 3.69 17.94 12.74
CA ALA A 81 4.09 19.34 12.84
C ALA A 81 4.05 19.93 14.27
N PRO A 82 2.96 19.79 15.06
CA PRO A 82 2.92 20.34 16.41
C PRO A 82 3.82 19.61 17.42
N LEU A 83 4.34 18.42 17.09
CA LEU A 83 5.25 17.66 17.97
C LEU A 83 6.70 18.15 17.89
N GLN A 84 7.03 19.03 16.94
CA GLN A 84 8.38 19.57 16.79
C GLN A 84 8.69 20.55 17.92
N THR A 85 9.77 20.29 18.65
CA THR A 85 10.25 21.17 19.74
C THR A 85 11.19 22.28 19.25
N PHE A 86 11.28 22.46 17.93
CA PHE A 86 12.13 23.45 17.29
C PHE A 86 11.32 24.22 16.25
N GLN A 87 11.77 25.44 15.95
CA GLN A 87 11.24 26.21 14.83
C GLN A 87 11.95 25.79 13.55
N ALA A 88 11.18 25.42 12.52
CA ALA A 88 11.73 25.14 11.21
C ALA A 88 12.48 26.38 10.69
N ARG A 89 13.76 26.21 10.36
CA ARG A 89 14.54 27.28 9.72
C ARG A 89 14.22 27.29 8.23
N GLY A 90 13.84 28.46 7.70
CA GLY A 90 13.82 28.67 6.25
C GLY A 90 15.24 28.63 5.67
N GLU A 91 15.33 28.27 4.38
CA GLU A 91 16.53 28.23 3.52
C GLU A 91 17.88 28.05 4.25
N SER A 92 18.33 26.80 4.37
CA SER A 92 19.74 26.50 4.61
C SER A 92 20.50 26.44 3.28
N ASN A 93 21.71 26.99 3.22
CA ASN A 93 22.62 26.88 2.08
C ASN A 93 22.68 25.42 1.58
N GLY A 94 22.19 25.18 0.35
CA GLY A 94 22.25 23.87 -0.32
C GLY A 94 20.90 23.21 -0.62
N PHE A 95 19.78 23.74 -0.11
CA PHE A 95 18.44 23.26 -0.50
C PHE A 95 17.88 24.15 -1.62
N VAL A 96 17.35 23.51 -2.66
CA VAL A 96 16.64 24.18 -3.76
C VAL A 96 15.16 23.96 -3.55
N GLU A 97 14.37 25.04 -3.64
CA GLU A 97 12.92 24.97 -3.59
C GLU A 97 12.39 24.01 -4.67
N TYR A 98 11.58 23.03 -4.26
CA TYR A 98 10.84 22.22 -5.21
C TYR A 98 9.68 23.07 -5.77
N LYS A 99 9.84 23.55 -6.99
CA LYS A 99 8.74 24.12 -7.76
C LYS A 99 8.11 23.00 -8.57
N GLU A 100 6.78 22.89 -8.53
CA GLU A 100 6.06 22.05 -9.48
C GLU A 100 6.57 22.39 -10.88
N ARG A 101 7.17 21.41 -11.56
CA ARG A 101 7.40 21.54 -13.00
C ARG A 101 6.01 21.63 -13.60
N ALA A 102 5.64 22.81 -14.12
CA ALA A 102 4.47 22.95 -14.96
C ALA A 102 4.50 21.81 -15.97
N TRP A 103 3.49 20.94 -15.95
CA TRP A 103 3.37 19.87 -16.93
C TRP A 103 3.17 20.54 -18.30
N THR A 104 4.25 20.78 -19.03
CA THR A 104 4.20 21.23 -20.42
C THR A 104 3.98 19.97 -21.25
N GLY A 105 2.72 19.65 -21.55
CA GLY A 105 2.29 18.41 -22.21
C GLY A 105 2.93 18.12 -23.57
N SER A 106 4.22 17.75 -23.58
CA SER A 106 4.89 17.19 -24.75
C SER A 106 4.92 15.68 -24.60
N ARG A 107 3.92 15.03 -25.21
CA ARG A 107 4.08 13.64 -25.68
C ARG A 107 5.27 13.63 -26.63
N ARG A 108 6.39 13.06 -26.20
CA ARG A 108 7.30 12.37 -27.13
C ARG A 108 7.19 10.88 -26.86
N HIS A 109 6.41 10.23 -27.72
CA HIS A 109 6.56 8.82 -27.98
C HIS A 109 8.00 8.58 -28.43
N VAL A 110 8.66 7.62 -27.79
CA VAL A 110 9.69 6.80 -28.40
C VAL A 110 9.33 5.37 -28.09
#